data_AF-A0A183F130-F1
#
_entry.id   AF-A0A183F130-F1
#
_cell.length_a   1.000
_cell.length_b   1.000
_cell.length_c   1.000
_cell.angle_alpha   90.00
_cell.angle_beta   90.00
_cell.angle_gamma   90.00
#
_symmetry.space_group_name_H-M   'P 1'
#
loop_
_entity.id
_entity.type
_entity.pdbx_description
1 polymer ?
#
loop_
_entity_poly.entity_id
_entity_poly.type
_entity_poly.pdbx_seq_one_letter_code
_entity_poly.pdbx_strand_id
1 'polypeptide(L)'
;LGSPFRIVADYARDPSKVCITGCDDERVQIGEPLTLTVNAKPTEYLPVTAQLPSHLKQPDVRETDSRIYSVTFTPTGKAGTQLPLEIFYGGELIK
;
A
#
# COMPACT_ATOMS: atom_id res chain seq x y z
N LEU A 1 28.36 32.49 14.83
CA LEU A 1 27.01 32.31 14.21
C LEU A 1 27.03 30.99 13.47
N GLY A 2 26.59 29.91 14.12
CA GLY A 2 26.53 28.59 13.49
C GLY A 2 25.32 28.52 12.59
N SER A 3 25.52 28.24 11.30
CA SER A 3 24.44 28.00 10.35
C SER A 3 23.60 26.80 10.83
N PRO A 4 22.26 26.90 10.93
CA PRO A 4 21.45 25.74 11.26
C PRO A 4 21.37 24.87 10.01
N PHE A 5 22.14 23.78 9.98
CA PHE A 5 21.91 22.72 9.00
C PHE A 5 20.57 22.06 9.32
N ARG A 6 19.53 22.39 8.55
CA ARG A 6 18.31 21.57 8.48
C ARG A 6 18.50 20.55 7.36
N ILE A 7 19.13 19.43 7.70
CA ILE A 7 19.12 18.26 6.84
C ILE A 7 17.89 17.44 7.25
N VAL A 8 16.81 17.56 6.47
CA VAL A 8 15.77 16.53 6.45
C VAL A 8 16.27 15.50 5.46
N ALA A 9 17.14 14.59 5.91
CA ALA A 9 17.62 13.49 5.08
C ALA A 9 16.52 12.44 5.02
N ASP A 10 15.58 12.62 4.09
CA ASP A 10 14.75 11.51 3.65
C ASP A 10 15.47 10.73 2.52
N TYR A 11 15.08 9.48 2.32
CA TYR A 11 15.47 8.71 1.14
C TYR A 11 14.92 9.37 -0.12
N ALA A 12 15.62 9.18 -1.24
CA ALA A 12 15.09 9.56 -2.54
C ALA A 12 13.83 8.75 -2.87
N ARG A 13 12.87 9.40 -3.55
CA ARG A 13 11.69 8.72 -4.09
C ARG A 13 12.11 7.62 -5.06
N ASP A 14 11.67 6.40 -4.76
CA ASP A 14 11.99 5.18 -5.50
C ASP A 14 10.87 4.15 -5.27
N PRO A 15 9.79 4.23 -6.05
CA PRO A 15 8.63 3.35 -5.91
C PRO A 15 8.97 1.86 -6.11
N SER A 16 10.06 1.55 -6.82
CA SER A 16 10.51 0.16 -7.06
C SER A 16 10.96 -0.57 -5.79
N LYS A 17 11.23 0.18 -4.71
CA LYS A 17 11.62 -0.36 -3.40
C LYS A 17 10.43 -0.59 -2.49
N VAL A 18 9.21 -0.21 -2.90
CA VAL A 18 8.01 -0.52 -2.13
C VAL A 18 7.71 -2.01 -2.29
N CYS A 19 7.61 -2.71 -1.16
CA CYS A 19 7.27 -4.14 -1.14
C CYS A 19 5.85 -4.33 -0.64
N ILE A 20 5.06 -5.13 -1.33
CA ILE A 20 3.70 -5.50 -0.93
C ILE A 20 3.69 -6.98 -0.55
N THR A 21 3.12 -7.33 0.60
CA THR A 21 2.99 -8.71 1.08
C THR A 21 1.59 -8.98 1.63
N GLY A 22 1.21 -10.26 1.75
CA GLY A 22 -0.05 -10.69 2.37
C GLY A 22 -1.09 -11.28 1.42
N CYS A 23 -0.78 -11.38 0.12
CA CYS A 23 -1.59 -12.13 -0.85
C CYS A 23 -0.91 -13.44 -1.31
N ASP A 24 0.32 -13.70 -0.86
CA ASP A 24 1.17 -14.81 -1.31
C ASP A 24 0.75 -16.16 -0.71
N ASP A 25 0.03 -16.15 0.42
CA ASP A 25 -0.66 -17.32 0.93
C ASP A 25 -1.93 -17.52 0.08
N GLU A 26 -1.91 -18.52 -0.81
CA GLU A 26 -2.91 -18.87 -1.85
C GLU A 26 -4.37 -19.08 -1.37
N ARG A 27 -4.71 -18.69 -0.14
CA ARG A 27 -6.01 -18.87 0.51
C ARG A 27 -6.76 -17.56 0.69
N VAL A 28 -6.86 -16.75 -0.37
CA VAL A 28 -7.76 -15.61 -0.36
C VAL A 28 -9.20 -16.12 -0.37
N GLN A 29 -9.90 -15.94 0.76
CA GLN A 29 -11.30 -16.33 0.90
C GLN A 29 -12.21 -15.20 0.43
N ILE A 30 -13.09 -15.50 -0.51
CA ILE A 30 -14.13 -14.55 -0.95
C ILE A 30 -15.07 -14.28 0.21
N GLY A 31 -15.40 -13.00 0.43
CA GLY A 31 -16.30 -12.56 1.48
C GLY A 31 -15.61 -12.27 2.82
N GLU A 32 -14.37 -12.70 3.02
CA GLU A 32 -13.59 -12.41 4.22
C GLU A 32 -12.67 -11.20 4.01
N PRO A 33 -12.52 -10.31 5.01
CA PRO A 33 -11.54 -9.22 4.93
C PRO A 33 -10.11 -9.75 4.79
N LEU A 34 -9.41 -9.29 3.75
CA LEU A 34 -7.99 -9.53 3.53
C LEU A 34 -7.21 -8.26 3.84
N THR A 35 -6.05 -8.41 4.48
CA THR A 35 -5.14 -7.29 4.76
C THR A 35 -3.80 -7.52 4.08
N LEU A 36 -3.39 -6.55 3.28
CA LEU A 36 -2.06 -6.48 2.67
C LEU A 36 -1.18 -5.53 3.47
N THR A 37 0.12 -5.79 3.48
CA THR A 37 1.12 -4.91 4.08
C THR A 37 1.95 -4.28 2.98
N VAL A 38 2.04 -2.95 2.98
CA VAL A 38 2.85 -2.15 2.06
C VAL A 38 4.01 -1.55 2.83
N ASN A 39 5.23 -2.00 2.54
CA ASN A 39 6.46 -1.51 3.15
C ASN A 39 7.15 -0.49 2.24
N ALA A 40 7.03 0.79 2.60
CA ALA A 40 7.67 1.93 1.94
C ALA A 40 8.85 2.51 2.73
N LYS A 41 9.36 1.80 3.76
CA LYS A 41 10.55 2.22 4.53
C LYS A 41 11.77 2.59 3.69
N PRO A 42 12.13 1.86 2.61
CA PRO A 42 13.37 2.12 1.85
C PRO A 42 13.25 3.26 0.82
N THR A 43 12.19 4.07 0.89
CA THR A 43 11.97 5.23 0.00
C THR A 43 11.41 6.42 0.79
N GLU A 44 11.19 7.56 0.13
CA GLU A 44 10.70 8.82 0.71
C GLU A 44 9.40 8.61 1.52
N TYR A 45 9.14 9.45 2.53
CA TYR A 45 7.84 9.44 3.21
C TYR A 45 6.76 10.04 2.31
N LEU A 46 5.95 9.19 1.66
CA LEU A 46 4.82 9.58 0.82
C LEU A 46 3.58 8.75 1.16
N PRO A 47 2.36 9.31 0.97
CA PRO A 47 1.13 8.60 1.29
C PRO A 47 0.93 7.38 0.38
N VAL A 48 0.40 6.31 0.96
CA VAL A 48 -0.10 5.15 0.23
C VAL A 48 -1.63 5.22 0.19
N THR A 49 -2.20 4.96 -0.98
CA THR A 49 -3.65 4.84 -1.18
C THR A 49 -3.96 3.59 -1.98
N ALA A 50 -5.17 3.06 -1.87
CA ALA A 50 -5.59 1.91 -2.66
C ALA A 50 -7.00 2.14 -3.19
N GLN A 51 -7.27 1.61 -4.39
CA GLN A 51 -8.53 1.78 -5.08
C GLN A 51 -9.02 0.46 -5.65
N LEU A 52 -10.33 0.28 -5.58
CA LEU A 52 -11.06 -0.77 -6.26
C LEU A 52 -12.06 -0.13 -7.23
N PRO A 53 -12.62 -0.90 -8.18
CA PRO A 53 -13.74 -0.44 -8.99
C PRO A 53 -14.86 0.16 -8.14
N SER A 54 -15.49 1.23 -8.62
CA SER A 54 -16.47 2.02 -7.86
C SER A 54 -17.70 1.24 -7.38
N HIS A 55 -18.01 0.10 -8.00
CA HIS A 55 -19.09 -0.79 -7.59
C HIS A 55 -18.73 -1.68 -6.39
N LEU A 56 -17.47 -1.67 -5.95
CA LEU A 56 -16.97 -2.41 -4.81
C LEU A 56 -16.69 -1.48 -3.63
N LYS A 57 -16.67 -2.06 -2.43
CA LYS A 57 -16.24 -1.35 -1.23
C LYS A 57 -14.77 -0.98 -1.36
N GLN A 58 -14.46 0.31 -1.25
CA GLN A 58 -13.08 0.78 -1.33
C GLN A 58 -12.23 0.24 -0.19
N PRO A 59 -10.94 -0.04 -0.42
CA PRO A 59 -10.02 -0.47 0.62
C PRO A 59 -9.87 0.57 1.73
N ASP A 60 -9.68 0.11 2.96
CA ASP A 60 -9.25 0.93 4.08
C ASP A 60 -7.72 0.92 4.15
N VAL A 61 -7.10 2.09 4.09
CA VAL A 61 -5.64 2.23 4.14
C VAL A 61 -5.25 2.93 5.43
N ARG A 62 -4.37 2.31 6.21
CA ARG A 62 -3.86 2.87 7.46
C ARG A 62 -2.36 2.72 7.55
N GLU A 63 -1.69 3.74 8.05
CA GLU A 63 -0.28 3.63 8.46
C GLU A 63 -0.23 2.94 9.84
N THR A 64 0.46 1.80 9.93
CA THR A 64 0.57 1.00 11.16
C THR A 64 1.90 1.18 11.87
N ASP A 65 2.95 1.48 11.12
CA ASP A 65 4.26 1.92 11.58
C ASP A 65 4.79 2.93 10.55
N SER A 66 5.82 3.71 10.90
CA SER A 66 6.41 4.70 10.01
C SER A 66 6.75 4.07 8.65
N ARG A 67 6.04 4.52 7.60
CA ARG A 67 6.14 4.03 6.21
C ARG A 67 5.75 2.57 6.00
N ILE A 68 4.98 1.99 6.91
CA ILE A 68 4.33 0.70 6.75
C ILE A 68 2.83 0.91 6.78
N TYR A 69 2.15 0.50 5.71
CA TYR A 69 0.72 0.68 5.55
C TYR A 69 0.00 -0.67 5.49
N SER A 70 -1.11 -0.79 6.22
CA SER A 70 -2.07 -1.87 6.04
C SER A 70 -3.15 -1.45 5.06
N VAL A 71 -3.39 -2.26 4.04
CA VAL A 71 -4.49 -2.09 3.08
C VAL A 71 -5.47 -3.24 3.30
N THR A 72 -6.65 -2.93 3.85
CA THR A 72 -7.68 -3.93 4.16
C THR A 72 -8.86 -3.79 3.22
N PHE A 73 -9.26 -4.87 2.56
CA PHE A 73 -10.43 -4.92 1.69
C PHE A 73 -11.08 -6.30 1.73
N THR A 74 -12.33 -6.40 1.29
CA THR A 74 -13.04 -7.69 1.19
C THR A 74 -13.11 -8.10 -0.27
N PRO A 75 -12.43 -9.18 -0.69
CA PRO A 75 -12.56 -9.72 -2.03
C PRO A 75 -13.99 -10.18 -2.28
N THR A 76 -14.57 -9.76 -3.39
CA THR A 76 -15.92 -10.15 -3.81
C THR A 76 -15.86 -10.69 -5.23
N GLY A 77 -16.78 -11.59 -5.57
CA GLY A 77 -16.85 -12.22 -6.90
C GLY A 77 -16.77 -13.75 -6.83
N LYS A 78 -16.34 -14.37 -7.93
CA LYS A 78 -16.17 -15.83 -8.02
C LYS A 78 -14.75 -16.21 -7.64
N ALA A 79 -14.58 -17.31 -6.92
CA ALA A 79 -13.28 -17.90 -6.65
C ALA A 79 -12.50 -18.08 -7.98
N GLY A 80 -11.22 -17.69 -7.98
CA GLY A 80 -10.38 -17.70 -9.19
C GLY A 80 -10.48 -16.45 -10.08
N THR A 81 -11.27 -15.44 -9.70
CA THR A 81 -11.28 -14.15 -10.41
C THR A 81 -10.20 -13.23 -9.83
N GLN A 82 -9.46 -12.54 -10.70
CA GLN A 82 -8.52 -11.51 -10.28
C GLN A 82 -9.28 -10.23 -9.90
N LEU A 83 -8.98 -9.67 -8.73
CA LEU A 83 -9.51 -8.39 -8.31
C LEU A 83 -8.57 -7.26 -8.77
N PRO A 84 -9.04 -6.24 -9.50
CA PRO A 84 -8.19 -5.14 -9.96
C PRO A 84 -7.96 -4.13 -8.82
N LEU A 85 -7.23 -4.55 -7.79
CA LEU A 85 -6.78 -3.68 -6.72
C LEU A 85 -5.60 -2.85 -7.21
N GLU A 86 -5.74 -1.54 -7.21
CA GLU A 86 -4.69 -0.59 -7.58
C GLU A 86 -4.14 0.04 -6.30
N ILE A 87 -2.81 -0.03 -6.10
CA ILE A 87 -2.14 0.59 -4.95
C ILE A 87 -1.27 1.73 -5.49
N PHE A 88 -1.36 2.90 -4.87
CA PHE A 88 -0.60 4.07 -5.25
C PHE A 88 0.32 4.49 -4.12
N TYR A 89 1.51 4.96 -4.47
CA TYR A 89 2.49 5.53 -3.55
C TYR A 89 2.87 6.93 -4.07
N GLY A 90 2.57 7.97 -3.29
CA GLY A 90 2.77 9.35 -3.73
C GLY A 90 1.99 9.72 -5.00
N GLY A 91 0.83 9.08 -5.22
CA GLY A 91 -0.02 9.26 -6.40
C GLY A 91 0.41 8.47 -7.65
N GLU A 92 1.50 7.71 -7.57
CA GLU A 92 1.96 6.85 -8.67
C GLU A 92 1.52 5.41 -8.42
N LEU A 93 0.94 4.78 -9.44
CA LEU A 93 0.52 3.37 -9.39
C LEU A 93 1.75 2.48 -9.21
N ILE A 94 1.74 1.68 -8.15
CA ILE A 94 2.76 0.68 -7.85
C ILE A 94 2.18 -0.73 -8.03
N LYS A 95 3.07 -1.69 -8.28
CA LYS A 95 2.74 -3.04 -8.72
C LYS A 95 2.88 -4.05 -7.59
#